data_AF-A0A7W0P4I2-F1
#
_entry.id   AF-A0A7W0P4I2-F1
#
_cell.length_a   1.000
_cell.length_b   1.000
_cell.length_c   1.000
_cell.angle_alpha   90.00
_cell.angle_beta   90.00
_cell.angle_gamma   90.00
#
_symmetry.space_group_name_H-M   'P 1'
#
loop_
_entity.id
_entity.type
_entity.pdbx_description
1 polymer ?
#
loop_
_entity_poly.entity_id
_entity_poly.type
_entity_poly.pdbx_seq_one_letter_code
_entity_poly.pdbx_strand_id
1 'polypeptide(L)'
;SVAVGAMTDPDVGVRRVAAEILGDLDAPGAIPALVEGVRDDDPEVRATALRSLARTEAFAASDVVPERLTDPVPEVRLAALDALEVLRADRSRARALLRDPDGLVRARAAGILLKDAPPDGPQDAGTDTEAETVLARLTRSPHAEARAAALRALASSRSPGAGDLARSGLTDPAPSVRTEAARTLTTLDPVGGVDDLLAAMAGGGEVLEAADEAMSVSPERSRPDVHRLATASIVQALENRRLADSIEIGGDDRLGLLRDSLLASSRSHAVTAIRAVALLADRRAISTALESLASEDAGQRANALEVIETIGDTDLVRPLLSLWDDRRTPDLDRNWRDGAMHHPDEWIRACAEWATGDREGPAQGEGSQGGTMTETLTTLPLMERVLFLRRVALFADLPPQDLAPIAAIASERSYADADTIAEQDEPGDEMHIIVSGYVMVILRQPGGHQQVLAVRSAGEVIGEMAVITSAPRMASLAAKGPVRLLSLGRRQFESMLRERPETSLALMRVLCQRLADRDAEAST
;
A
#
# COMPACT_ATOMS: atom_id res chain seq x y z
N SER A 1 -4.73 9.11 49.32
CA SER A 1 -3.64 8.12 49.12
C SER A 1 -2.39 8.85 48.67
N VAL A 2 -1.23 8.20 48.62
CA VAL A 2 0.02 8.79 48.08
C VAL A 2 -0.19 9.31 46.66
N ALA A 3 -0.92 8.56 45.82
CA ALA A 3 -1.25 8.95 44.45
C ALA A 3 -2.11 10.23 44.37
N VAL A 4 -3.08 10.42 45.28
CA VAL A 4 -3.84 11.70 45.35
C VAL A 4 -2.93 12.89 45.65
N GLY A 5 -1.94 12.72 46.54
CA GLY A 5 -0.96 13.79 46.81
C GLY A 5 -0.05 14.08 45.62
N ALA A 6 0.35 13.03 44.90
CA ALA A 6 1.21 13.13 43.72
C ALA A 6 0.57 13.85 42.53
N MET A 7 -0.76 14.04 42.51
CA MET A 7 -1.45 14.89 41.52
C MET A 7 -1.11 16.37 41.62
N THR A 8 -0.40 16.80 42.67
CA THR A 8 0.06 18.19 42.85
C THR A 8 1.58 18.33 42.73
N ASP A 9 2.26 17.27 42.30
CA ASP A 9 3.71 17.27 42.16
C ASP A 9 4.17 18.26 41.07
N PRO A 10 5.27 19.00 41.26
CA PRO A 10 5.81 19.87 40.22
C PRO A 10 6.19 19.11 38.93
N ASP A 11 6.55 17.82 39.03
CA ASP A 11 6.90 17.00 37.89
C ASP A 11 5.66 16.49 37.13
N VAL A 12 5.60 16.80 35.83
CA VAL A 12 4.51 16.39 34.93
C VAL A 12 4.38 14.87 34.85
N GLY A 13 5.50 14.16 34.77
CA GLY A 13 5.53 12.70 34.70
C GLY A 13 4.97 12.07 35.97
N VAL A 14 5.29 12.63 37.14
CA VAL A 14 4.73 12.20 38.43
C VAL A 14 3.22 12.41 38.47
N ARG A 15 2.71 13.59 38.05
CA ARG A 15 1.25 13.84 37.99
C ARG A 15 0.55 12.91 37.01
N ARG A 16 1.13 12.66 35.84
CA ARG A 16 0.58 11.74 34.84
C ARG A 16 0.48 10.31 35.37
N VAL A 17 1.57 9.80 35.94
CA VAL A 17 1.61 8.46 36.54
C VAL A 17 0.64 8.37 37.73
N ALA A 18 0.51 9.44 38.53
CA ALA A 18 -0.46 9.50 39.59
C ALA A 18 -1.90 9.37 39.06
N ALA A 19 -2.25 10.10 38.00
CA ALA A 19 -3.57 10.02 37.35
C ALA A 19 -3.85 8.61 36.79
N GLU A 20 -2.83 7.96 36.23
CA GLU A 20 -2.91 6.59 35.74
C GLU A 20 -3.17 5.58 36.88
N ILE A 21 -2.36 5.63 37.95
CA ILE A 21 -2.51 4.78 39.14
C ILE A 21 -3.89 4.99 39.78
N LEU A 22 -4.36 6.24 39.86
CA LEU A 22 -5.68 6.55 40.41
C LEU A 22 -6.81 5.91 39.59
N GLY A 23 -6.65 5.82 38.27
CA GLY A 23 -7.58 5.11 37.39
C GLY A 23 -7.53 3.58 37.56
N ASP A 24 -6.34 3.01 37.81
CA ASP A 24 -6.18 1.56 38.00
C ASP A 24 -6.68 1.07 39.37
N LEU A 25 -6.58 1.92 40.39
CA LEU A 25 -7.03 1.59 41.75
C LEU A 25 -8.55 1.64 41.92
N ASP A 26 -9.28 2.30 41.00
CA ASP A 26 -10.74 2.44 41.00
C ASP A 26 -11.35 2.77 42.38
N ALA A 27 -10.70 3.69 43.10
CA ALA A 27 -11.11 4.10 44.44
C ALA A 27 -12.03 5.34 44.36
N PRO A 28 -13.19 5.37 45.05
CA PRO A 28 -14.09 6.54 45.01
C PRO A 28 -13.44 7.87 45.43
N GLY A 29 -12.45 7.81 46.32
CA GLY A 29 -11.66 8.98 46.75
C GLY A 29 -10.68 9.53 45.70
N ALA A 30 -10.51 8.83 44.57
CA ALA A 30 -9.67 9.26 43.45
C ALA A 30 -10.39 10.22 42.50
N ILE A 31 -11.72 10.14 42.41
CA ILE A 31 -12.53 10.91 41.45
C ILE A 31 -12.28 12.43 41.57
N PRO A 32 -12.27 13.05 42.77
CA PRO A 32 -12.00 14.48 42.88
C PRO A 32 -10.60 14.87 42.38
N ALA A 33 -9.59 14.03 42.63
CA ALA A 33 -8.22 14.28 42.19
C ALA A 33 -8.08 14.15 40.66
N LEU A 34 -8.78 13.18 40.06
CA LEU A 34 -8.85 13.04 38.60
C LEU A 34 -9.61 14.21 37.96
N VAL A 35 -10.69 14.70 38.57
CA VAL A 35 -11.42 15.90 38.11
C VAL A 35 -10.53 17.14 38.10
N GLU A 36 -9.64 17.31 39.09
CA GLU A 36 -8.62 18.35 39.05
C GLU A 36 -7.59 18.11 37.94
N GLY A 37 -7.16 16.85 37.75
CA GLY A 37 -6.26 16.47 36.66
C GLY A 37 -6.78 16.79 35.26
N VAL A 38 -8.10 16.78 35.03
CA VAL A 38 -8.73 17.21 33.76
C VAL A 38 -8.46 18.70 33.46
N ARG A 39 -8.13 19.49 34.48
CA ARG A 39 -7.82 20.93 34.38
C ARG A 39 -6.32 21.24 34.46
N ASP A 40 -5.46 20.22 34.46
CA ASP A 40 -4.01 20.39 34.52
C ASP A 40 -3.47 21.23 33.35
N ASP A 41 -2.39 21.98 33.61
CA ASP A 41 -1.71 22.78 32.59
C ASP A 41 -1.11 21.89 31.48
N ASP A 42 -0.69 20.68 31.84
CA ASP A 42 -0.09 19.74 30.91
C ASP A 42 -1.15 18.86 30.19
N PRO A 43 -1.13 18.80 28.84
CA PRO A 43 -2.10 18.04 28.08
C PRO A 43 -2.05 16.53 28.32
N GLU A 44 -0.88 15.97 28.61
CA GLU A 44 -0.73 14.54 28.85
C GLU A 44 -1.40 14.13 30.17
N VAL A 45 -1.29 14.98 31.20
CA VAL A 45 -2.02 14.81 32.46
C VAL A 45 -3.53 14.94 32.23
N ARG A 46 -3.99 15.96 31.48
CA ARG A 46 -5.43 16.12 31.14
C ARG A 46 -5.99 14.89 30.42
N ALA A 47 -5.33 14.42 29.38
CA ALA A 47 -5.76 13.26 28.60
C ALA A 47 -5.74 11.98 29.44
N THR A 48 -4.75 11.81 30.33
CA THR A 48 -4.67 10.66 31.24
C THR A 48 -5.79 10.70 32.28
N ALA A 49 -6.07 11.86 32.87
CA ALA A 49 -7.17 12.03 33.81
C ALA A 49 -8.54 11.71 33.18
N LEU A 50 -8.80 12.18 31.96
CA LEU A 50 -10.01 11.85 31.21
C LEU A 50 -10.13 10.33 30.93
N ARG A 51 -9.05 9.69 30.48
CA ARG A 51 -9.02 8.25 30.26
C ARG A 51 -9.22 7.45 31.55
N SER A 52 -8.62 7.89 32.65
CA SER A 52 -8.81 7.27 33.97
C SER A 52 -10.26 7.40 34.45
N LEU A 53 -10.88 8.58 34.32
CA LEU A 53 -12.29 8.77 34.67
C LEU A 53 -13.22 7.86 33.84
N ALA A 54 -12.95 7.74 32.53
CA ALA A 54 -13.69 6.84 31.65
C ALA A 54 -13.51 5.38 32.08
N ARG A 55 -12.27 4.94 32.36
CA ARG A 55 -11.93 3.58 32.79
C ARG A 55 -12.62 3.19 34.09
N THR A 56 -12.69 4.09 35.06
CA THR A 56 -13.37 3.89 36.36
C THR A 56 -14.88 4.09 36.29
N GLU A 57 -15.44 4.33 35.09
CA GLU A 57 -16.86 4.65 34.89
C GLU A 57 -17.36 5.71 35.87
N ALA A 58 -16.58 6.78 36.10
CA ALA A 58 -16.88 7.82 37.08
C ALA A 58 -18.02 8.74 36.61
N PHE A 59 -19.25 8.23 36.52
CA PHE A 59 -20.43 8.94 35.98
C PHE A 59 -20.70 10.29 36.66
N ALA A 60 -20.32 10.43 37.93
CA ALA A 60 -20.41 11.67 38.70
C ALA A 60 -19.51 12.80 38.15
N ALA A 61 -18.51 12.48 37.33
CA ALA A 61 -17.60 13.43 36.69
C ALA A 61 -18.00 13.75 35.23
N SER A 62 -19.19 13.35 34.78
CA SER A 62 -19.63 13.58 33.38
C SER A 62 -19.67 15.07 32.99
N ASP A 63 -19.93 15.97 33.94
CA ASP A 63 -20.03 17.42 33.70
C ASP A 63 -18.71 18.09 33.30
N VAL A 64 -17.55 17.49 33.63
CA VAL A 64 -16.24 18.11 33.32
C VAL A 64 -15.70 17.75 31.95
N VAL A 65 -16.25 16.71 31.32
CA VAL A 65 -15.81 16.22 30.01
C VAL A 65 -16.04 17.24 28.88
N PRO A 66 -17.21 17.91 28.78
CA PRO A 66 -17.49 18.76 27.63
C PRO A 66 -16.56 19.97 27.46
N GLU A 67 -15.99 20.49 28.55
CA GLU A 67 -15.04 21.62 28.52
C GLU A 67 -13.70 21.25 27.85
N ARG A 68 -13.43 19.94 27.67
CA ARG A 68 -12.20 19.44 27.02
C ARG A 68 -12.39 19.08 25.55
N LEU A 69 -13.60 19.14 25.04
CA LEU A 69 -13.87 18.95 23.60
C LEU A 69 -13.30 20.08 22.73
N THR A 70 -12.96 21.23 23.31
CA THR A 70 -12.34 22.37 22.61
C THR A 70 -10.87 22.57 23.01
N ASP A 71 -10.23 21.57 23.61
CA ASP A 71 -8.82 21.63 24.00
C ASP A 71 -7.92 21.86 22.77
N PRO A 72 -6.87 22.70 22.85
CA PRO A 72 -5.95 22.90 21.73
C PRO A 72 -5.27 21.61 21.27
N VAL A 73 -5.10 20.64 22.16
CA VAL A 73 -4.38 19.39 21.88
C VAL A 73 -5.35 18.28 21.42
N PRO A 74 -5.16 17.70 20.21
CA PRO A 74 -6.04 16.66 19.67
C PRO A 74 -6.20 15.44 20.57
N GLU A 75 -5.14 15.01 21.24
CA GLU A 75 -5.12 13.87 22.15
C GLU A 75 -6.05 14.07 23.34
N VAL A 76 -6.16 15.31 23.85
CA VAL A 76 -7.10 15.65 24.91
C VAL A 76 -8.53 15.65 24.40
N ARG A 77 -8.77 16.17 23.18
CA ARG A 77 -10.10 16.11 22.55
C ARG A 77 -10.56 14.68 22.29
N LEU A 78 -9.66 13.79 21.86
CA LEU A 78 -9.92 12.36 21.70
C LEU A 78 -10.28 11.71 23.04
N ALA A 79 -9.47 11.93 24.08
CA ALA A 79 -9.76 11.41 25.42
C ALA A 79 -11.10 11.93 25.97
N ALA A 80 -11.45 13.19 25.65
CA ALA A 80 -12.74 13.76 26.02
C ALA A 80 -13.90 13.11 25.26
N LEU A 81 -13.75 12.80 23.97
CA LEU A 81 -14.76 12.03 23.22
C LEU A 81 -14.94 10.61 23.78
N ASP A 82 -13.85 9.93 24.14
CA ASP A 82 -13.91 8.61 24.77
C ASP A 82 -14.64 8.66 26.12
N ALA A 83 -14.28 9.62 26.98
CA ALA A 83 -14.95 9.84 28.26
C ALA A 83 -16.41 10.24 28.08
N LEU A 84 -16.73 11.02 27.05
CA LEU A 84 -18.09 11.45 26.74
C LEU A 84 -18.98 10.24 26.41
N GLU A 85 -18.46 9.26 25.68
CA GLU A 85 -19.19 8.03 25.36
C GLU A 85 -19.38 7.15 26.59
N VAL A 86 -18.32 6.86 27.34
CA VAL A 86 -18.33 5.92 28.47
C VAL A 86 -19.13 6.45 29.65
N LEU A 87 -18.94 7.74 29.99
CA LEU A 87 -19.63 8.39 31.11
C LEU A 87 -21.05 8.83 30.78
N ARG A 88 -21.55 8.50 29.58
CA ARG A 88 -22.90 8.85 29.08
C ARG A 88 -23.20 10.35 29.19
N ALA A 89 -22.17 11.18 28.95
CA ALA A 89 -22.35 12.61 28.85
C ALA A 89 -23.08 12.97 27.54
N ASP A 90 -23.47 14.23 27.39
CA ASP A 90 -24.25 14.71 26.24
C ASP A 90 -23.52 14.50 24.90
N ARG A 91 -23.87 13.43 24.18
CA ARG A 91 -23.29 13.02 22.89
C ARG A 91 -23.52 14.01 21.78
N SER A 92 -24.56 14.86 21.86
CA SER A 92 -24.83 15.87 20.83
C SER A 92 -23.65 16.84 20.66
N ARG A 93 -22.82 17.00 21.70
CA ARG A 93 -21.62 17.82 21.67
C ARG A 93 -20.53 17.29 20.74
N ALA A 94 -20.53 15.99 20.42
CA ALA A 94 -19.61 15.43 19.43
C ALA A 94 -19.81 16.04 18.03
N ARG A 95 -21.01 16.57 17.72
CA ARG A 95 -21.30 17.15 16.40
C ARG A 95 -20.38 18.30 16.02
N ALA A 96 -19.95 19.13 16.99
CA ALA A 96 -19.02 20.22 16.72
C ALA A 96 -17.66 19.73 16.20
N LEU A 97 -17.26 18.52 16.58
CA LEU A 97 -15.97 17.91 16.26
C LEU A 97 -15.97 17.17 14.91
N LEU A 98 -17.10 17.10 14.20
CA LEU A 98 -17.12 16.61 12.81
C LEU A 98 -16.29 17.48 11.85
N ARG A 99 -15.99 18.72 12.25
CA ARG A 99 -15.18 19.69 11.50
C ARG A 99 -13.81 19.95 12.14
N ASP A 100 -13.41 19.10 13.08
CA ASP A 100 -12.11 19.21 13.74
C ASP A 100 -10.95 19.16 12.71
N PRO A 101 -9.85 19.90 12.87
CA PRO A 101 -8.69 19.79 11.99
C PRO A 101 -8.09 18.38 11.98
N ASP A 102 -8.15 17.66 13.10
CA ASP A 102 -7.59 16.33 13.26
C ASP A 102 -8.52 15.23 12.73
N GLY A 103 -7.97 14.31 11.93
CA GLY A 103 -8.74 13.24 11.29
C GLY A 103 -9.26 12.16 12.25
N LEU A 104 -8.51 11.86 13.32
CA LEU A 104 -8.92 10.90 14.34
C LEU A 104 -10.05 11.47 15.19
N VAL A 105 -9.94 12.74 15.58
CA VAL A 105 -11.00 13.43 16.32
C VAL A 105 -12.31 13.41 15.52
N ARG A 106 -12.26 13.72 14.21
CA ARG A 106 -13.42 13.62 13.32
C ARG A 106 -13.99 12.20 13.25
N ALA A 107 -13.14 11.18 13.08
CA ALA A 107 -13.57 9.78 13.01
C ALA A 107 -14.28 9.35 14.30
N ARG A 108 -13.70 9.71 15.45
CA ARG A 108 -14.25 9.34 16.74
C ARG A 108 -15.57 10.04 17.03
N ALA A 109 -15.66 11.34 16.75
CA ALA A 109 -16.88 12.12 16.89
C ALA A 109 -18.02 11.55 16.03
N ALA A 110 -17.74 11.23 14.77
CA ALA A 110 -18.71 10.60 13.88
C ALA A 110 -19.16 9.23 14.38
N GLY A 111 -18.24 8.39 14.86
CA GLY A 111 -18.57 7.07 15.43
C GLY A 111 -19.50 7.15 16.65
N ILE A 112 -19.35 8.16 17.51
CA ILE A 112 -20.24 8.40 18.65
C ILE A 112 -21.66 8.75 18.19
N LEU A 113 -21.79 9.61 17.17
CA LEU A 113 -23.08 10.04 16.66
C LEU A 113 -23.85 8.91 15.94
N LEU A 114 -23.14 7.95 15.36
CA LEU A 114 -23.76 6.85 14.60
C LEU A 114 -24.21 5.65 15.45
N LYS A 115 -23.84 5.57 16.72
CA LYS A 115 -24.24 4.45 17.60
C LYS A 115 -25.71 4.52 18.08
N ASP A 116 -26.40 5.65 17.94
CA ASP A 116 -27.75 5.88 18.49
C ASP A 116 -28.88 5.84 17.43
N ALA A 117 -28.95 4.78 16.61
CA ALA A 117 -30.25 4.38 16.10
C ALA A 117 -30.95 3.56 17.22
N PRO A 118 -31.97 4.09 17.91
CA PRO A 118 -32.63 3.35 18.98
C PRO A 118 -33.19 2.02 18.45
N PRO A 119 -33.00 0.89 19.17
CA PRO A 119 -33.41 -0.45 18.70
C PRO A 119 -34.94 -0.56 18.47
N ASP A 120 -35.73 0.30 19.11
CA ASP A 120 -37.19 0.36 19.03
C ASP A 120 -37.73 1.63 18.35
N GLY A 121 -36.86 2.45 17.74
CA GLY A 121 -37.30 3.59 16.94
C GLY A 121 -37.73 3.17 15.54
N PRO A 122 -38.54 3.98 14.82
CA PRO A 122 -38.82 3.71 13.42
C PRO A 122 -37.49 3.56 12.67
N GLN A 123 -37.40 2.55 11.78
CA GLN A 123 -36.22 2.27 10.94
C GLN A 123 -35.79 3.49 10.07
N ASP A 124 -36.59 4.56 10.07
CA ASP A 124 -36.37 5.85 9.41
C ASP A 124 -35.85 6.97 10.35
N ALA A 125 -35.47 6.70 11.60
CA ALA A 125 -34.69 7.64 12.41
C ALA A 125 -33.26 7.70 11.81
N GLY A 126 -33.14 8.48 10.73
CA GLY A 126 -32.03 8.46 9.79
C GLY A 126 -30.67 8.46 10.47
N THR A 127 -29.81 7.54 10.03
CA THR A 127 -28.39 7.58 10.33
C THR A 127 -27.86 8.99 10.11
N ASP A 128 -26.98 9.47 11.00
CA ASP A 128 -26.43 10.81 10.92
C ASP A 128 -25.61 10.93 9.61
N THR A 129 -26.28 11.40 8.56
CA THR A 129 -25.74 11.41 7.19
C THR A 129 -24.50 12.28 7.10
N GLU A 130 -24.40 13.33 7.94
CA GLU A 130 -23.20 14.15 8.04
C GLU A 130 -22.04 13.34 8.61
N ALA A 131 -22.27 12.58 9.70
CA ALA A 131 -21.26 11.71 10.30
C ALA A 131 -20.82 10.58 9.35
N GLU A 132 -21.75 9.91 8.66
CA GLU A 132 -21.40 8.89 7.64
C GLU A 132 -20.57 9.50 6.50
N THR A 133 -20.98 10.67 6.00
CA THR A 133 -20.25 11.37 4.94
C THR A 133 -18.83 11.74 5.38
N VAL A 134 -18.65 12.15 6.63
CA VAL A 134 -17.32 12.44 7.20
C VAL A 134 -16.47 11.16 7.23
N LEU A 135 -17.00 10.04 7.74
CA LEU A 135 -16.27 8.77 7.77
C LEU A 135 -15.91 8.28 6.37
N ALA A 136 -16.84 8.32 5.41
CA ALA A 136 -16.61 7.92 4.03
C ALA A 136 -15.57 8.81 3.31
N ARG A 137 -15.39 10.07 3.74
CA ARG A 137 -14.29 10.92 3.25
C ARG A 137 -12.96 10.57 3.92
N LEU A 138 -12.99 10.24 5.21
CA LEU A 138 -11.80 9.91 6.00
C LEU A 138 -11.13 8.61 5.55
N THR A 139 -11.84 7.68 4.91
CA THR A 139 -11.24 6.49 4.27
C THR A 139 -10.27 6.85 3.14
N ARG A 140 -10.28 8.10 2.64
CA ARG A 140 -9.31 8.64 1.66
C ARG A 140 -8.32 9.63 2.27
N SER A 141 -8.21 9.67 3.60
CA SER A 141 -7.26 10.52 4.31
C SER A 141 -5.81 10.16 3.97
N PRO A 142 -4.89 11.15 3.88
CA PRO A 142 -3.46 10.85 3.78
C PRO A 142 -2.92 10.08 5.00
N HIS A 143 -3.55 10.24 6.17
CA HIS A 143 -3.13 9.59 7.42
C HIS A 143 -3.79 8.21 7.59
N ALA A 144 -2.97 7.17 7.73
CA ALA A 144 -3.42 5.78 7.88
C ALA A 144 -4.31 5.57 9.11
N GLU A 145 -3.96 6.17 10.24
CA GLU A 145 -4.72 6.03 11.49
C GLU A 145 -6.15 6.55 11.35
N ALA A 146 -6.34 7.67 10.63
CA ALA A 146 -7.66 8.22 10.34
C ALA A 146 -8.49 7.32 9.39
N ARG A 147 -7.84 6.68 8.39
CA ARG A 147 -8.51 5.71 7.51
C ARG A 147 -9.00 4.49 8.29
N ALA A 148 -8.13 3.92 9.13
CA ALA A 148 -8.47 2.78 9.98
C ALA A 148 -9.59 3.16 10.99
N ALA A 149 -9.44 4.26 11.72
CA ALA A 149 -10.46 4.73 12.65
C ALA A 149 -11.82 4.95 11.97
N ALA A 150 -11.83 5.41 10.71
CA ALA A 150 -13.06 5.56 9.96
C ALA A 150 -13.73 4.23 9.62
N LEU A 151 -12.97 3.25 9.15
CA LEU A 151 -13.47 1.89 8.88
C LEU A 151 -14.04 1.22 10.14
N ARG A 152 -13.37 1.40 11.28
CA ARG A 152 -13.85 0.90 12.58
C ARG A 152 -15.19 1.50 12.97
N ALA A 153 -15.31 2.81 12.83
CA ALA A 153 -16.53 3.54 13.18
C ALA A 153 -17.70 3.11 12.28
N LEU A 154 -17.47 2.98 10.96
CA LEU A 154 -18.44 2.49 10.00
C LEU A 154 -18.88 1.05 10.28
N ALA A 155 -17.95 0.18 10.70
CA ALA A 155 -18.26 -1.19 11.11
C ALA A 155 -19.18 -1.22 12.34
N SER A 156 -18.83 -0.43 13.35
CA SER A 156 -19.54 -0.37 14.63
C SER A 156 -20.98 0.14 14.48
N SER A 157 -21.22 1.05 13.54
CA SER A 157 -22.56 1.58 13.25
C SER A 157 -23.32 0.78 12.20
N ARG A 158 -22.72 -0.26 11.61
CA ARG A 158 -23.28 -1.02 10.47
C ARG A 158 -23.75 -0.11 9.33
N SER A 159 -22.96 0.93 9.05
CA SER A 159 -23.28 1.92 8.01
C SER A 159 -23.48 1.23 6.65
N PRO A 160 -24.50 1.63 5.87
CA PRO A 160 -24.61 1.25 4.47
C PRO A 160 -23.33 1.64 3.71
N GLY A 161 -22.81 0.74 2.86
CA GLY A 161 -21.57 0.98 2.10
C GLY A 161 -20.27 0.76 2.87
N ALA A 162 -20.31 0.46 4.17
CA ALA A 162 -19.10 0.13 4.95
C ALA A 162 -18.35 -1.09 4.37
N GLY A 163 -19.07 -2.09 3.86
CA GLY A 163 -18.49 -3.27 3.22
C GLY A 163 -17.71 -2.94 1.94
N ASP A 164 -18.25 -2.06 1.08
CA ASP A 164 -17.55 -1.65 -0.15
C ASP A 164 -16.27 -0.84 0.16
N LEU A 165 -16.36 0.06 1.14
CA LEU A 165 -15.20 0.82 1.62
C LEU A 165 -14.14 -0.10 2.24
N ALA A 166 -14.56 -1.12 2.99
CA ALA A 166 -13.65 -2.09 3.58
C ALA A 166 -13.00 -3.00 2.54
N ARG A 167 -13.73 -3.47 1.52
CA ARG A 167 -13.14 -4.20 0.38
C ARG A 167 -12.05 -3.38 -0.32
N SER A 168 -12.29 -2.09 -0.54
CA SER A 168 -11.26 -1.18 -1.06
C SER A 168 -10.08 -0.99 -0.10
N GLY A 169 -10.29 -1.12 1.20
CA GLY A 169 -9.24 -0.99 2.22
C GLY A 169 -8.32 -2.22 2.33
N LEU A 170 -8.70 -3.37 1.79
CA LEU A 170 -7.85 -4.58 1.78
C LEU A 170 -6.57 -4.41 0.95
N THR A 171 -6.55 -3.46 0.02
CA THR A 171 -5.38 -3.12 -0.81
C THR A 171 -4.69 -1.83 -0.35
N ASP A 172 -5.00 -1.31 0.85
CA ASP A 172 -4.38 -0.09 1.36
C ASP A 172 -2.87 -0.30 1.60
N PRO A 173 -2.01 0.71 1.32
CA PRO A 173 -0.57 0.63 1.60
C PRO A 173 -0.24 0.35 3.06
N ALA A 174 -1.04 0.89 3.98
CA ALA A 174 -0.77 0.77 5.41
C ALA A 174 -1.32 -0.56 5.96
N PRO A 175 -0.48 -1.40 6.60
CA PRO A 175 -0.93 -2.65 7.19
C PRO A 175 -2.06 -2.46 8.21
N SER A 176 -2.00 -1.38 9.00
CA SER A 176 -3.04 -1.06 9.99
C SER A 176 -4.42 -0.84 9.37
N VAL A 177 -4.49 -0.28 8.15
CA VAL A 177 -5.76 -0.07 7.44
C VAL A 177 -6.26 -1.38 6.84
N ARG A 178 -5.37 -2.22 6.27
CA ARG A 178 -5.75 -3.55 5.78
C ARG A 178 -6.31 -4.43 6.88
N THR A 179 -5.67 -4.46 8.05
CA THR A 179 -6.15 -5.19 9.23
C THR A 179 -7.52 -4.69 9.68
N GLU A 180 -7.72 -3.37 9.73
CA GLU A 180 -9.02 -2.82 10.13
C GLU A 180 -10.10 -3.08 9.07
N ALA A 181 -9.78 -2.95 7.78
CA ALA A 181 -10.68 -3.29 6.68
C ALA A 181 -11.15 -4.75 6.75
N ALA A 182 -10.22 -5.67 6.99
CA ALA A 182 -10.53 -7.08 7.15
C ALA A 182 -11.45 -7.33 8.36
N ARG A 183 -11.18 -6.68 9.49
CA ARG A 183 -12.04 -6.72 10.69
C ARG A 183 -13.42 -6.12 10.42
N THR A 184 -13.50 -5.03 9.66
CA THR A 184 -14.79 -4.43 9.26
C THR A 184 -15.62 -5.43 8.46
N LEU A 185 -15.03 -6.09 7.46
CA LEU A 185 -15.75 -7.08 6.65
C LEU A 185 -16.28 -8.24 7.48
N THR A 186 -15.45 -8.81 8.34
CA THR A 186 -15.83 -9.96 9.17
C THR A 186 -16.78 -9.58 10.29
N THR A 187 -16.76 -8.34 10.76
CA THR A 187 -17.75 -7.80 11.71
C THR A 187 -19.12 -7.60 11.07
N LEU A 188 -19.17 -7.13 9.82
CA LEU A 188 -20.41 -6.87 9.09
C LEU A 188 -21.04 -8.16 8.56
N ASP A 189 -20.22 -9.05 7.99
CA ASP A 189 -20.61 -10.36 7.49
C ASP A 189 -19.48 -11.37 7.78
N PRO A 190 -19.59 -12.16 8.86
CA PRO A 190 -18.59 -13.16 9.21
C PRO A 190 -18.34 -14.22 8.13
N VAL A 191 -19.29 -14.42 7.22
CA VAL A 191 -19.20 -15.44 6.16
C VAL A 191 -18.63 -14.82 4.91
N GLY A 192 -19.35 -13.87 4.32
CA GLY A 192 -18.91 -13.19 3.09
C GLY A 192 -17.61 -12.42 3.31
N GLY A 193 -17.34 -11.95 4.52
CA GLY A 193 -16.07 -11.33 4.88
C GLY A 193 -14.89 -12.29 4.80
N VAL A 194 -15.04 -13.57 5.13
CA VAL A 194 -13.97 -14.56 4.94
C VAL A 194 -13.75 -14.81 3.44
N ASP A 195 -14.82 -14.89 2.65
CA ASP A 195 -14.71 -15.02 1.19
C ASP A 195 -13.97 -13.82 0.57
N ASP A 196 -14.27 -12.60 1.03
CA ASP A 196 -13.57 -11.37 0.61
C ASP A 196 -12.08 -11.42 0.97
N LEU A 197 -11.70 -11.96 2.14
CA LEU A 197 -10.30 -12.12 2.55
C LEU A 197 -9.55 -13.17 1.73
N LEU A 198 -10.19 -14.30 1.43
CA LEU A 198 -9.61 -15.32 0.56
C LEU A 198 -9.44 -14.81 -0.87
N ALA A 199 -10.40 -14.01 -1.37
CA ALA A 199 -10.29 -13.34 -2.66
C ALA A 199 -9.15 -12.29 -2.68
N ALA A 200 -9.01 -11.50 -1.62
CA ALA A 200 -7.90 -10.56 -1.49
C ALA A 200 -6.55 -11.27 -1.45
N MET A 201 -6.42 -12.39 -0.73
CA MET A 201 -5.22 -13.24 -0.77
C MET A 201 -4.95 -13.80 -2.16
N ALA A 202 -5.98 -14.26 -2.88
CA ALA A 202 -5.87 -14.74 -4.25
C ALA A 202 -5.31 -13.67 -5.19
N GLY A 203 -5.68 -12.40 -4.97
CA GLY A 203 -5.16 -11.23 -5.68
C GLY A 203 -3.79 -10.73 -5.19
N GLY A 204 -3.10 -11.45 -4.30
CA GLY A 204 -1.78 -11.08 -3.77
C GLY A 204 -1.81 -10.19 -2.51
N GLY A 205 -2.99 -9.83 -2.02
CA GLY A 205 -3.16 -8.96 -0.86
C GLY A 205 -2.53 -9.52 0.42
N GLU A 206 -1.87 -8.65 1.18
CA GLU A 206 -1.25 -8.97 2.46
C GLU A 206 -2.26 -8.90 3.62
N VAL A 207 -3.17 -9.86 3.66
CA VAL A 207 -4.25 -9.94 4.67
C VAL A 207 -4.20 -11.24 5.49
N LEU A 208 -3.07 -11.95 5.46
CA LEU A 208 -2.92 -13.27 6.09
C LEU A 208 -3.26 -13.28 7.59
N GLU A 209 -2.79 -12.29 8.34
CA GLU A 209 -3.05 -12.19 9.78
C GLU A 209 -4.54 -11.97 10.08
N ALA A 210 -5.19 -11.11 9.31
CA ALA A 210 -6.61 -10.85 9.50
C ALA A 210 -7.50 -12.01 9.03
N ALA A 211 -7.09 -12.72 7.98
CA ALA A 211 -7.72 -13.96 7.56
C ALA A 211 -7.64 -15.02 8.67
N ASP A 212 -6.45 -15.24 9.24
CA ASP A 212 -6.21 -16.17 10.36
C ASP A 212 -7.11 -15.86 11.57
N GLU A 213 -7.14 -14.58 11.99
CA GLU A 213 -8.02 -14.10 13.06
C GLU A 213 -9.49 -14.43 12.77
N ALA A 214 -9.96 -14.14 11.55
CA ALA A 214 -11.34 -14.40 11.14
C ALA A 214 -11.72 -15.89 11.13
N MET A 215 -10.83 -16.75 10.63
CA MET A 215 -11.11 -18.19 10.50
C MET A 215 -10.98 -18.92 11.82
N SER A 216 -10.20 -18.41 12.78
CA SER A 216 -10.12 -18.96 14.13
C SER A 216 -11.50 -19.04 14.82
N VAL A 217 -12.43 -18.17 14.43
CA VAL A 217 -13.80 -18.12 14.94
C VAL A 217 -14.64 -19.31 14.44
N SER A 218 -14.39 -19.81 13.23
CA SER A 218 -15.14 -20.93 12.64
C SER A 218 -14.27 -21.78 11.70
N PRO A 219 -13.32 -22.56 12.25
CA PRO A 219 -12.33 -23.28 11.44
C PRO A 219 -12.93 -24.37 10.56
N GLU A 220 -13.94 -25.10 11.05
CA GLU A 220 -14.57 -26.19 10.31
C GLU A 220 -15.25 -25.72 9.02
N ARG A 221 -15.74 -24.48 9.03
CA ARG A 221 -16.44 -23.89 7.89
C ARG A 221 -15.48 -23.35 6.83
N SER A 222 -14.39 -22.72 7.26
CA SER A 222 -13.45 -22.01 6.38
C SER A 222 -12.36 -22.92 5.81
N ARG A 223 -12.04 -24.04 6.47
CA ARG A 223 -11.05 -25.03 6.00
C ARG A 223 -11.25 -25.50 4.55
N PRO A 224 -12.45 -25.90 4.10
CA PRO A 224 -12.66 -26.29 2.70
C PRO A 224 -12.33 -25.18 1.72
N ASP A 225 -12.64 -23.92 2.05
CA ASP A 225 -12.43 -22.77 1.18
C ASP A 225 -10.94 -22.42 1.08
N VAL A 226 -10.23 -22.48 2.21
CA VAL A 226 -8.77 -22.34 2.26
C VAL A 226 -8.08 -23.45 1.46
N HIS A 227 -8.53 -24.70 1.61
CA HIS A 227 -7.96 -25.82 0.85
C HIS A 227 -8.22 -25.66 -0.66
N ARG A 228 -9.41 -25.19 -1.05
CA ARG A 228 -9.73 -24.85 -2.45
C ARG A 228 -8.82 -23.75 -2.99
N LEU A 229 -8.61 -22.66 -2.22
CA LEU A 229 -7.70 -21.58 -2.59
C LEU A 229 -6.26 -22.09 -2.77
N ALA A 230 -5.76 -22.87 -1.81
CA ALA A 230 -4.42 -23.45 -1.86
C ALA A 230 -4.26 -24.32 -3.11
N THR A 231 -5.19 -25.25 -3.34
CA THR A 231 -5.16 -26.17 -4.50
C THR A 231 -5.22 -25.41 -5.83
N ALA A 232 -6.15 -24.46 -5.96
CA ALA A 232 -6.28 -23.65 -7.17
C ALA A 232 -5.01 -22.83 -7.44
N SER A 233 -4.41 -22.26 -6.40
CA SER A 233 -3.16 -21.50 -6.50
C SER A 233 -1.97 -22.38 -6.87
N ILE A 234 -1.89 -23.61 -6.35
CA ILE A 234 -0.86 -24.59 -6.74
C ILE A 234 -0.97 -24.92 -8.23
N VAL A 235 -2.19 -25.21 -8.71
CA VAL A 235 -2.43 -25.54 -10.12
C VAL A 235 -1.98 -24.39 -11.03
N GLN A 236 -2.36 -23.15 -10.71
CA GLN A 236 -1.93 -21.98 -11.49
C GLN A 236 -0.41 -21.77 -11.42
N ALA A 237 0.20 -21.93 -10.25
CA ALA A 237 1.64 -21.77 -10.09
C ALA A 237 2.44 -22.75 -10.97
N LEU A 238 2.01 -24.02 -10.99
CA LEU A 238 2.64 -25.07 -11.79
C LEU A 238 2.40 -24.90 -13.28
N GLU A 239 1.17 -24.55 -13.69
CA GLU A 239 0.83 -24.34 -15.10
C GLU A 239 1.59 -23.14 -15.68
N ASN A 240 1.65 -22.02 -14.96
CA ASN A 240 2.39 -20.84 -15.40
C ASN A 240 3.88 -21.14 -15.53
N ARG A 241 4.43 -21.97 -14.63
CA ARG A 241 5.81 -22.44 -14.73
C ARG A 241 6.01 -23.33 -15.96
N ARG A 242 5.09 -24.27 -16.21
CA ARG A 242 5.14 -25.19 -17.36
C ARG A 242 5.11 -24.45 -18.69
N LEU A 243 4.22 -23.47 -18.83
CA LEU A 243 4.17 -22.59 -20.00
C LEU A 243 5.48 -21.80 -20.16
N ALA A 244 6.00 -21.21 -19.07
CA ALA A 244 7.25 -20.45 -19.12
C ALA A 244 8.46 -21.30 -19.54
N ASP A 245 8.55 -22.53 -19.05
CA ASP A 245 9.63 -23.47 -19.39
C ASP A 245 9.58 -23.93 -20.85
N SER A 246 8.39 -23.87 -21.46
CA SER A 246 8.14 -24.24 -22.86
C SER A 246 8.52 -23.15 -23.88
N ILE A 247 8.81 -21.93 -23.41
CA ILE A 247 9.14 -20.78 -24.25
C ILE A 247 10.66 -20.72 -24.47
N GLU A 248 11.08 -21.04 -25.69
CA GLU A 248 12.43 -20.76 -26.16
C GLU A 248 12.52 -19.29 -26.63
N ILE A 249 13.25 -18.46 -25.89
CA ILE A 249 13.36 -17.01 -26.17
C ILE A 249 14.05 -16.76 -27.53
N GLY A 250 15.14 -17.48 -27.84
CA GLY A 250 15.84 -17.35 -29.12
C GLY A 250 16.38 -15.95 -29.45
N GLY A 251 16.49 -15.05 -28.45
CA GLY A 251 16.84 -13.64 -28.64
C GLY A 251 15.66 -12.71 -28.97
N ASP A 252 14.42 -13.21 -28.95
CA ASP A 252 13.21 -12.40 -29.10
C ASP A 252 12.75 -11.85 -27.74
N ASP A 253 12.94 -10.54 -27.53
CA ASP A 253 12.54 -9.86 -26.30
C ASP A 253 11.03 -9.98 -26.01
N ARG A 254 10.18 -10.19 -27.02
CA ARG A 254 8.74 -10.37 -26.82
C ARG A 254 8.44 -11.68 -26.11
N LEU A 255 9.07 -12.76 -26.58
CA LEU A 255 9.00 -14.07 -25.94
C LEU A 255 9.65 -14.03 -24.55
N GLY A 256 10.73 -13.27 -24.38
CA GLY A 256 11.33 -12.99 -23.07
C GLY A 256 10.32 -12.35 -22.11
N LEU A 257 9.63 -11.29 -22.54
CA LEU A 257 8.62 -10.60 -21.73
C LEU A 257 7.47 -11.49 -21.30
N LEU A 258 6.94 -12.31 -22.22
CA LEU A 258 5.89 -13.28 -21.92
C LEU A 258 6.39 -14.31 -20.90
N ARG A 259 7.57 -14.90 -21.12
CA ARG A 259 8.16 -15.89 -20.23
C ARG A 259 8.36 -15.34 -18.83
N ASP A 260 8.89 -14.13 -18.70
CA ASP A 260 9.12 -13.51 -17.39
C ASP A 260 7.81 -13.12 -16.68
N SER A 261 6.78 -12.74 -17.43
CA SER A 261 5.42 -12.52 -16.87
C SER A 261 4.83 -13.82 -16.31
N LEU A 262 4.97 -14.94 -17.04
CA LEU A 262 4.54 -16.26 -16.57
C LEU A 262 5.33 -16.72 -15.32
N LEU A 263 6.65 -16.48 -15.29
CA LEU A 263 7.48 -16.80 -14.12
C LEU A 263 7.12 -15.95 -12.89
N ALA A 264 6.83 -14.67 -13.07
CA ALA A 264 6.40 -13.78 -11.99
C ALA A 264 5.02 -14.20 -11.46
N SER A 265 4.07 -14.50 -12.35
CA SER A 265 2.75 -15.00 -11.98
C SER A 265 2.82 -16.36 -11.27
N SER A 266 3.69 -17.28 -11.74
CA SER A 266 3.96 -18.57 -11.09
C SER A 266 4.41 -18.40 -9.63
N ARG A 267 5.37 -17.49 -9.39
CA ARG A 267 5.85 -17.18 -8.02
C ARG A 267 4.75 -16.58 -7.15
N SER A 268 3.97 -15.65 -7.69
CA SER A 268 2.86 -15.01 -6.96
C SER A 268 1.84 -16.06 -6.47
N HIS A 269 1.39 -16.94 -7.37
CA HIS A 269 0.47 -18.02 -7.01
C HIS A 269 1.07 -19.03 -6.01
N ALA A 270 2.36 -19.33 -6.13
CA ALA A 270 3.04 -20.21 -5.18
C ALA A 270 3.09 -19.60 -3.77
N VAL A 271 3.38 -18.29 -3.66
CA VAL A 271 3.32 -17.56 -2.38
C VAL A 271 1.91 -17.55 -1.81
N THR A 272 0.89 -17.29 -2.64
CA THR A 272 -0.52 -17.37 -2.22
C THR A 272 -0.90 -18.75 -1.70
N ALA A 273 -0.45 -19.82 -2.38
CA ALA A 273 -0.68 -21.19 -1.93
C ALA A 273 -0.04 -21.46 -0.56
N ILE A 274 1.22 -21.04 -0.36
CA ILE A 274 1.90 -21.20 0.93
C ILE A 274 1.22 -20.37 2.02
N ARG A 275 0.78 -19.14 1.72
CA ARG A 275 -0.03 -18.32 2.64
C ARG A 275 -1.34 -19.03 3.01
N ALA A 276 -2.02 -19.67 2.06
CA ALA A 276 -3.21 -20.46 2.33
C ALA A 276 -2.90 -21.72 3.17
N VAL A 277 -1.77 -22.40 2.93
CA VAL A 277 -1.30 -23.50 3.80
C VAL A 277 -1.00 -23.01 5.22
N ALA A 278 -0.48 -21.79 5.38
CA ALA A 278 -0.23 -21.18 6.68
C ALA A 278 -1.49 -21.05 7.54
N LEU A 279 -2.65 -20.89 6.91
CA LEU A 279 -3.96 -20.83 7.55
C LEU A 279 -4.49 -22.20 8.00
N LEU A 280 -3.95 -23.28 7.45
CA LEU A 280 -4.29 -24.66 7.82
C LEU A 280 -3.33 -25.25 8.88
N ALA A 281 -2.18 -24.60 9.10
CA ALA A 281 -1.06 -25.10 9.91
C ALA A 281 -0.50 -24.03 10.87
N ASP A 282 0.79 -24.09 11.24
CA ASP A 282 1.44 -23.06 12.08
C ASP A 282 1.79 -21.81 11.26
N ARG A 283 0.92 -20.80 11.35
CA ARG A 283 1.07 -19.52 10.67
C ARG A 283 2.41 -18.83 10.96
N ARG A 284 2.88 -18.81 12.22
CA ARG A 284 4.07 -18.03 12.60
C ARG A 284 5.33 -18.62 11.97
N ALA A 285 5.44 -19.95 12.02
CA ALA A 285 6.57 -20.64 11.42
C ALA A 285 6.58 -20.47 9.89
N ILE A 286 5.42 -20.61 9.23
CA ILE A 286 5.31 -20.46 7.77
C ILE A 286 5.53 -19.01 7.32
N SER A 287 5.07 -18.01 8.07
CA SER A 287 5.34 -16.59 7.75
C SER A 287 6.83 -16.28 7.78
N THR A 288 7.54 -16.79 8.79
CA THR A 288 9.00 -16.62 8.91
C THR A 288 9.74 -17.32 7.76
N ALA A 289 9.26 -18.51 7.35
CA ALA A 289 9.81 -19.22 6.20
C ALA A 289 9.53 -18.47 4.88
N LEU A 290 8.35 -17.89 4.71
CA LEU A 290 8.00 -17.07 3.53
C LEU A 290 8.93 -15.87 3.36
N GLU A 291 9.29 -15.17 4.45
CA GLU A 291 10.27 -14.08 4.40
C GLU A 291 11.65 -14.58 3.95
N SER A 292 12.05 -15.77 4.43
CA SER A 292 13.32 -16.39 4.08
C SER A 292 13.36 -16.94 2.65
N LEU A 293 12.21 -17.29 2.05
CA LEU A 293 12.10 -17.70 0.65
C LEU A 293 12.44 -16.58 -0.33
N ALA A 294 12.28 -15.32 0.07
CA ALA A 294 12.64 -14.16 -0.73
C ALA A 294 14.15 -13.85 -0.70
N SER A 295 14.94 -14.62 0.07
CA SER A 295 16.39 -14.43 0.20
C SER A 295 17.16 -14.89 -1.05
N GLU A 296 18.23 -14.15 -1.39
CA GLU A 296 19.19 -14.54 -2.42
C GLU A 296 20.07 -15.73 -2.00
N ASP A 297 20.16 -16.03 -0.71
CA ASP A 297 20.91 -17.16 -0.17
C ASP A 297 20.17 -18.50 -0.39
N ALA A 298 20.79 -19.39 -1.17
CA ALA A 298 20.25 -20.71 -1.47
C ALA A 298 20.05 -21.59 -0.22
N GLY A 299 20.89 -21.45 0.79
CA GLY A 299 20.75 -22.16 2.06
C GLY A 299 19.55 -21.67 2.86
N GLN A 300 19.31 -20.36 2.90
CA GLN A 300 18.12 -19.79 3.55
C GLN A 300 16.83 -20.22 2.85
N ARG A 301 16.83 -20.25 1.51
CA ARG A 301 15.69 -20.79 0.74
C ARG A 301 15.45 -22.27 1.03
N ALA A 302 16.50 -23.09 1.07
CA ALA A 302 16.38 -24.52 1.35
C ALA A 302 15.81 -24.78 2.76
N ASN A 303 16.30 -24.07 3.78
CA ASN A 303 15.76 -24.17 5.14
C ASN A 303 14.29 -23.74 5.21
N ALA A 304 13.92 -22.67 4.49
CA ALA A 304 12.53 -22.22 4.43
C ALA A 304 11.61 -23.27 3.81
N LEU A 305 12.05 -23.91 2.71
CA LEU A 305 11.33 -25.00 2.06
C LEU A 305 11.15 -26.21 3.00
N GLU A 306 12.19 -26.58 3.75
CA GLU A 306 12.12 -27.67 4.73
C GLU A 306 11.11 -27.38 5.85
N VAL A 307 11.10 -26.15 6.37
CA VAL A 307 10.11 -25.72 7.37
C VAL A 307 8.69 -25.82 6.80
N ILE A 308 8.46 -25.35 5.58
CA ILE A 308 7.15 -25.39 4.93
C ILE A 308 6.72 -26.85 4.67
N GLU A 309 7.62 -27.73 4.23
CA GLU A 309 7.32 -29.17 4.01
C GLU A 309 7.01 -29.90 5.33
N THR A 310 7.72 -29.55 6.41
CA THR A 310 7.57 -30.21 7.72
C THR A 310 6.27 -29.81 8.42
N ILE A 311 5.89 -28.53 8.32
CA ILE A 311 4.77 -27.96 9.06
C ILE A 311 3.48 -27.96 8.24
N GLY A 312 3.58 -27.73 6.93
CA GLY A 312 2.44 -27.67 6.03
C GLY A 312 1.88 -29.04 5.68
N ASP A 313 0.70 -29.04 5.07
CA ASP A 313 0.13 -30.23 4.45
C ASP A 313 1.07 -30.70 3.32
N THR A 314 1.70 -31.86 3.52
CA THR A 314 2.70 -32.40 2.60
C THR A 314 2.16 -32.56 1.17
N ASP A 315 0.87 -32.88 1.00
CA ASP A 315 0.27 -33.08 -0.31
C ASP A 315 0.12 -31.74 -1.08
N LEU A 316 -0.10 -30.64 -0.35
CA LEU A 316 -0.18 -29.29 -0.92
C LEU A 316 1.21 -28.68 -1.16
N VAL A 317 2.16 -28.92 -0.25
CA VAL A 317 3.48 -28.27 -0.28
C VAL A 317 4.42 -28.94 -1.28
N ARG A 318 4.46 -30.27 -1.33
CA ARG A 318 5.45 -31.00 -2.14
C ARG A 318 5.45 -30.60 -3.63
N PRO A 319 4.31 -30.37 -4.30
CA PRO A 319 4.32 -29.88 -5.68
C PRO A 319 5.02 -28.52 -5.83
N LEU A 320 4.86 -27.63 -4.86
CA LEU A 320 5.43 -26.28 -4.87
C LEU A 320 6.95 -26.27 -4.68
N LEU A 321 7.53 -27.22 -3.93
CA LEU A 321 8.97 -27.28 -3.69
C LEU A 321 9.78 -27.29 -5.00
N SER A 322 9.23 -27.95 -6.03
CA SER A 322 9.85 -28.02 -7.36
C SER A 322 10.01 -26.65 -8.05
N LEU A 323 9.25 -25.62 -7.65
CA LEU A 323 9.30 -24.29 -8.26
C LEU A 323 10.55 -23.50 -7.87
N TRP A 324 11.20 -23.87 -6.77
CA TRP A 324 12.44 -23.26 -6.28
C TRP A 324 13.67 -24.16 -6.44
N ASP A 325 13.51 -25.35 -7.04
CA ASP A 325 14.61 -26.24 -7.39
C ASP A 325 15.17 -25.90 -8.78
N ASP A 326 16.36 -25.32 -8.80
CA ASP A 326 17.08 -24.97 -10.03
C ASP A 326 17.49 -26.20 -10.86
N ARG A 327 17.42 -27.42 -10.30
CA ARG A 327 17.78 -28.68 -10.96
C ARG A 327 16.58 -29.44 -11.54
N ARG A 328 15.40 -28.83 -11.52
CA ARG A 328 14.18 -29.43 -12.04
C ARG A 328 14.31 -29.81 -13.51
N THR A 329 13.83 -30.99 -13.88
CA THR A 329 13.55 -31.33 -15.29
C THR A 329 12.33 -30.56 -15.77
N PRO A 330 12.44 -29.70 -16.81
CA PRO A 330 11.32 -28.95 -17.33
C PRO A 330 10.21 -29.88 -17.84
N ASP A 331 8.97 -29.64 -17.42
CA ASP A 331 7.80 -30.20 -18.08
C ASP A 331 7.41 -29.24 -19.22
N LEU A 332 7.42 -29.76 -20.44
CA LEU A 332 7.27 -28.97 -21.67
C LEU A 332 5.90 -29.22 -22.29
N ASP A 333 5.20 -28.15 -22.62
CA ASP A 333 3.99 -28.17 -23.42
C ASP A 333 4.29 -27.69 -24.85
N ARG A 334 4.10 -28.58 -25.83
CA ARG A 334 4.28 -28.26 -27.25
C ARG A 334 3.25 -27.26 -27.76
N ASN A 335 2.11 -27.13 -27.08
CA ASN A 335 1.00 -26.24 -27.42
C ASN A 335 0.92 -25.02 -26.48
N TRP A 336 2.02 -24.66 -25.80
CA TRP A 336 2.05 -23.54 -24.85
C TRP A 336 1.47 -22.23 -25.41
N ARG A 337 1.56 -21.99 -26.73
CA ARG A 337 0.99 -20.80 -27.37
C ARG A 337 -0.52 -20.70 -27.16
N ASP A 338 -1.24 -21.80 -27.34
CA ASP A 338 -2.69 -21.83 -27.15
C ASP A 338 -3.06 -21.58 -25.68
N GLY A 339 -2.33 -22.21 -24.76
CA GLY A 339 -2.48 -21.99 -23.32
C GLY A 339 -2.22 -20.55 -22.90
N ALA A 340 -1.19 -19.90 -23.45
CA ALA A 340 -0.87 -18.51 -23.16
C ALA A 340 -1.91 -17.54 -23.74
N MET A 341 -2.48 -17.81 -24.91
CA MET A 341 -3.52 -16.99 -25.55
C MET A 341 -4.86 -17.04 -24.81
N HIS A 342 -5.17 -18.17 -24.15
CA HIS A 342 -6.40 -18.36 -23.36
C HIS A 342 -6.17 -18.26 -21.85
N HIS A 343 -5.02 -17.71 -21.43
CA HIS A 343 -4.64 -17.61 -20.04
C HIS A 343 -5.65 -16.76 -19.24
N PRO A 344 -5.97 -17.08 -17.97
CA PRO A 344 -6.94 -16.31 -17.18
C PRO A 344 -6.53 -14.85 -16.93
N ASP A 345 -5.22 -14.60 -16.76
CA ASP A 345 -4.64 -13.26 -16.61
C ASP A 345 -4.61 -12.49 -17.94
N GLU A 346 -5.21 -11.30 -17.97
CA GLU A 346 -5.29 -10.41 -19.13
C GLU A 346 -3.91 -9.91 -19.59
N TRP A 347 -3.00 -9.62 -18.66
CA TRP A 347 -1.65 -9.17 -18.97
C TRP A 347 -0.86 -10.26 -19.71
N ILE A 348 -0.99 -11.51 -19.27
CA ILE A 348 -0.32 -12.65 -19.91
C ILE A 348 -0.90 -12.89 -21.31
N ARG A 349 -2.23 -12.80 -21.48
CA ARG A 349 -2.85 -12.88 -22.82
C ARG A 349 -2.33 -11.80 -23.75
N ALA A 350 -2.27 -10.54 -23.29
CA ALA A 350 -1.74 -9.43 -24.09
C ALA A 350 -0.25 -9.65 -24.46
N CYS A 351 0.56 -10.19 -23.56
CA CYS A 351 1.93 -10.60 -23.86
C CYS A 351 1.99 -11.72 -24.90
N ALA A 352 1.11 -12.71 -24.80
CA ALA A 352 1.04 -13.84 -25.73
C ALA A 352 0.64 -13.39 -27.13
N GLU A 353 -0.41 -12.58 -27.25
CA GLU A 353 -0.86 -11.97 -28.50
C GLU A 353 0.27 -11.18 -29.17
N TRP A 354 0.98 -10.34 -28.39
CA TRP A 354 2.06 -9.52 -28.92
C TRP A 354 3.31 -10.33 -29.31
N ALA A 355 3.65 -11.35 -28.54
CA ALA A 355 4.81 -12.21 -28.80
C ALA A 355 4.58 -13.19 -29.96
N THR A 356 3.32 -13.55 -30.25
CA THR A 356 2.97 -14.50 -31.31
C THR A 356 2.40 -13.84 -32.57
N GLY A 357 2.04 -12.55 -32.52
CA GLY A 357 1.53 -11.79 -33.65
C GLY A 357 2.58 -11.47 -34.73
N ASP A 358 2.10 -11.20 -35.94
CA ASP A 358 2.95 -10.89 -37.10
C ASP A 358 3.77 -9.60 -36.87
N ARG A 359 5.03 -9.62 -37.35
CA ARG A 359 5.92 -8.45 -37.36
C ARG A 359 5.41 -7.40 -38.36
N GLU A 360 4.48 -6.54 -37.98
CA GLU A 360 4.40 -5.23 -38.64
C GLU A 360 5.55 -4.37 -38.10
N GLY A 361 6.61 -4.25 -38.91
CA GLY A 361 7.73 -3.35 -38.63
C GLY A 361 7.30 -1.88 -38.69
N PRO A 362 8.14 -0.95 -38.21
CA PRO A 362 7.85 0.48 -38.31
C PRO A 362 7.73 0.85 -39.80
N ALA A 363 6.60 1.44 -40.17
CA ALA A 363 6.32 1.91 -41.52
C ALA A 363 7.44 2.84 -42.01
N GLN A 364 8.28 2.35 -42.92
CA GLN A 364 9.05 3.21 -43.79
C GLN A 364 8.06 3.85 -44.77
N GLY A 365 7.82 5.14 -44.58
CA GLY A 365 6.97 5.92 -45.47
C GLY A 365 7.61 6.07 -46.84
N GLU A 366 6.95 5.51 -47.86
CA GLU A 366 7.01 6.01 -49.23
C GLU A 366 5.60 6.38 -49.69
N GLY A 367 5.53 7.49 -50.41
CA GLY A 367 4.38 8.39 -50.49
C GLY A 367 3.11 7.83 -51.14
N SER A 368 1.96 8.38 -50.72
CA SER A 368 1.02 9.01 -51.65
C SER A 368 -0.04 9.85 -50.92
N GLN A 369 -0.01 11.15 -51.22
CA GLN A 369 -1.11 12.11 -51.37
C GLN A 369 -2.36 12.05 -50.46
N GLY A 370 -2.51 13.11 -49.66
CA GLY A 370 -3.67 14.00 -49.80
C GLY A 370 -4.88 13.73 -48.91
N GLY A 371 -4.78 14.09 -47.63
CA GLY A 371 -5.93 14.26 -46.75
C GLY A 371 -5.51 14.89 -45.42
N THR A 372 -5.93 16.14 -45.18
CA THR A 372 -5.76 16.89 -43.92
C THR A 372 -6.19 16.05 -42.71
N MET A 373 -5.21 15.63 -41.91
CA MET A 373 -5.43 15.01 -40.60
C MET A 373 -4.28 15.45 -39.69
N THR A 374 -4.64 16.13 -38.61
CA THR A 374 -3.78 16.70 -37.57
C THR A 374 -2.73 15.69 -37.08
N GLU A 375 -1.45 16.05 -37.19
CA GLU A 375 -0.28 15.23 -36.83
C GLU A 375 -0.35 14.73 -35.38
N THR A 376 -0.84 13.50 -35.22
CA THR A 376 -0.78 12.71 -33.99
C THR A 376 0.32 11.67 -34.20
N LEU A 377 1.58 12.09 -34.17
CA LEU A 377 2.72 11.20 -34.43
C LEU A 377 3.02 10.32 -33.20
N THR A 378 2.62 9.05 -33.32
CA THR A 378 3.26 7.83 -32.77
C THR A 378 3.71 7.85 -31.31
N THR A 379 2.75 7.71 -30.38
CA THR A 379 3.06 7.23 -29.03
C THR A 379 3.56 5.79 -29.10
N LEU A 380 4.69 5.46 -28.44
CA LEU A 380 5.13 4.07 -28.29
C LEU A 380 3.97 3.18 -27.81
N PRO A 381 3.72 2.00 -28.40
CA PRO A 381 2.77 1.02 -27.86
C PRO A 381 3.11 0.65 -26.41
N LEU A 382 2.10 0.32 -25.59
CA LEU A 382 2.28 -0.01 -24.17
C LEU A 382 3.37 -1.07 -23.96
N MET A 383 3.36 -2.11 -24.77
CA MET A 383 4.29 -3.23 -24.64
C MET A 383 5.74 -2.85 -24.94
N GLU A 384 5.96 -1.95 -25.90
CA GLU A 384 7.28 -1.40 -26.20
C GLU A 384 7.80 -0.51 -25.06
N ARG A 385 6.91 0.28 -24.43
CA ARG A 385 7.26 1.04 -23.23
C ARG A 385 7.67 0.13 -22.08
N VAL A 386 6.97 -1.00 -21.87
CA VAL A 386 7.32 -1.97 -20.83
C VAL A 386 8.69 -2.59 -21.08
N LEU A 387 8.97 -3.05 -22.30
CA LEU A 387 10.31 -3.56 -22.66
C LEU A 387 11.39 -2.50 -22.45
N PHE A 388 11.10 -1.25 -22.80
CA PHE A 388 12.05 -0.16 -22.62
C PHE A 388 12.31 0.11 -21.14
N LEU A 389 11.27 0.23 -20.31
CA LEU A 389 11.41 0.46 -18.86
C LEU A 389 12.19 -0.67 -18.19
N ARG A 390 12.02 -1.91 -18.63
CA ARG A 390 12.77 -3.06 -18.10
C ARG A 390 14.29 -2.92 -18.26
N ARG A 391 14.77 -2.17 -19.26
CA ARG A 391 16.21 -1.93 -19.49
C ARG A 391 16.73 -0.71 -18.70
N VAL A 392 15.84 0.06 -18.10
CA VAL A 392 16.20 1.23 -17.29
C VAL A 392 16.61 0.72 -15.91
N ALA A 393 17.82 1.07 -15.47
CA ALA A 393 18.39 0.59 -14.21
C ALA A 393 17.45 0.79 -13.01
N LEU A 394 16.71 1.91 -12.97
CA LEU A 394 15.74 2.19 -11.91
C LEU A 394 14.65 1.13 -11.79
N PHE A 395 14.24 0.50 -12.89
CA PHE A 395 13.09 -0.42 -12.96
C PHE A 395 13.51 -1.85 -13.32
N ALA A 396 14.81 -2.16 -13.35
CA ALA A 396 15.34 -3.42 -13.88
C ALA A 396 14.86 -4.67 -13.12
N ASP A 397 14.67 -4.54 -11.80
CA ASP A 397 14.26 -5.65 -10.92
C ASP A 397 12.73 -5.79 -10.79
N LEU A 398 11.95 -4.92 -11.44
CA LEU A 398 10.50 -5.01 -11.39
C LEU A 398 9.98 -6.05 -12.38
N PRO A 399 9.04 -6.92 -11.96
CA PRO A 399 8.41 -7.86 -12.87
C PRO A 399 7.57 -7.11 -13.93
N PRO A 400 7.37 -7.69 -15.12
CA PRO A 400 6.64 -7.04 -16.22
C PRO A 400 5.26 -6.49 -15.86
N GLN A 401 4.51 -7.24 -15.04
CA GLN A 401 3.19 -6.86 -14.55
C GLN A 401 3.19 -5.59 -13.67
N ASP A 402 4.30 -5.29 -13.00
CA ASP A 402 4.46 -4.06 -12.20
C ASP A 402 4.94 -2.89 -13.06
N LEU A 403 5.62 -3.17 -14.18
CA LEU A 403 6.04 -2.18 -15.17
C LEU A 403 4.88 -1.68 -16.05
N ALA A 404 3.91 -2.53 -16.37
CA ALA A 404 2.79 -2.19 -17.24
C ALA A 404 1.98 -0.97 -16.74
N PRO A 405 1.62 -0.86 -15.44
CA PRO A 405 1.01 0.33 -14.88
C PRO A 405 1.87 1.59 -15.01
N ILE A 406 3.20 1.48 -14.78
CA ILE A 406 4.15 2.60 -14.94
C ILE A 406 4.16 3.07 -16.40
N ALA A 407 4.23 2.13 -17.33
CA ALA A 407 4.21 2.40 -18.76
C ALA A 407 2.90 3.04 -19.24
N ALA A 408 1.78 2.68 -18.61
CA ALA A 408 0.45 3.20 -18.95
C ALA A 408 0.27 4.67 -18.52
N ILE A 409 0.83 5.07 -17.37
CA ILE A 409 0.76 6.45 -16.86
C ILE A 409 1.86 7.36 -17.42
N ALA A 410 2.94 6.78 -17.96
CA ALA A 410 4.03 7.54 -18.55
C ALA A 410 3.59 8.26 -19.82
N SER A 411 3.89 9.56 -19.89
CA SER A 411 3.58 10.42 -21.03
C SER A 411 4.83 10.69 -21.87
N GLU A 412 4.73 10.51 -23.19
CA GLU A 412 5.84 10.77 -24.09
C GLU A 412 5.99 12.27 -24.37
N ARG A 413 7.24 12.77 -24.35
CA ARG A 413 7.59 14.15 -24.71
C ARG A 413 8.78 14.19 -25.65
N SER A 414 8.73 15.09 -26.63
CA SER A 414 9.82 15.29 -27.60
C SER A 414 10.33 16.73 -27.52
N TYR A 415 11.64 16.91 -27.66
CA TYR A 415 12.33 18.19 -27.59
C TYR A 415 13.32 18.30 -28.76
N ALA A 416 13.42 19.51 -29.33
CA ALA A 416 14.42 19.84 -30.33
C ALA A 416 15.78 20.17 -29.69
N ASP A 417 16.81 20.35 -30.51
CA ASP A 417 18.14 20.75 -30.02
C ASP A 417 18.07 22.08 -29.26
N ALA A 418 18.79 22.15 -28.14
CA ALA A 418 18.84 23.29 -27.22
C ALA A 418 17.52 23.66 -26.51
N ASP A 419 16.44 22.89 -26.67
CA ASP A 419 15.21 23.10 -25.91
C ASP A 419 15.47 22.91 -24.40
N THR A 420 14.88 23.79 -23.60
CA THR A 420 14.91 23.68 -22.13
C THR A 420 13.81 22.73 -21.69
N ILE A 421 14.21 21.65 -21.01
CA ILE A 421 13.30 20.62 -20.47
C ILE A 421 12.82 21.01 -19.07
N ALA A 422 13.72 21.58 -18.26
CA ALA A 422 13.46 22.02 -16.89
C ALA A 422 14.47 23.09 -16.47
N GLU A 423 14.06 24.05 -15.64
CA GLU A 423 14.94 25.05 -15.05
C GLU A 423 15.36 24.70 -13.62
N GLN A 424 16.57 25.11 -13.22
CA GLN A 424 17.00 25.02 -11.83
C GLN A 424 16.09 25.89 -10.94
N ASP A 425 15.88 25.44 -9.70
CA ASP A 425 15.07 26.09 -8.66
C ASP A 425 13.55 26.10 -8.94
N GLU A 426 13.09 25.58 -10.08
CA GLU A 426 11.66 25.38 -10.31
C GLU A 426 11.12 24.16 -9.54
N PRO A 427 9.81 24.11 -9.22
CA PRO A 427 9.19 22.92 -8.65
C PRO A 427 9.33 21.71 -9.60
N GLY A 428 10.05 20.67 -9.17
CA GLY A 428 10.28 19.49 -10.00
C GLY A 428 9.18 18.45 -9.87
N ASP A 429 8.06 18.67 -10.56
CA ASP A 429 6.83 17.86 -10.45
C ASP A 429 6.82 16.60 -11.32
N GLU A 430 7.89 16.35 -12.08
CA GLU A 430 8.00 15.21 -12.99
C GLU A 430 9.42 14.64 -13.02
N MET A 431 9.55 13.35 -13.28
CA MET A 431 10.82 12.72 -13.66
C MET A 431 10.76 12.29 -15.11
N HIS A 432 11.93 12.18 -15.75
CA HIS A 432 12.02 11.80 -17.15
C HIS A 432 12.97 10.63 -17.34
N ILE A 433 12.60 9.69 -18.19
CA ILE A 433 13.46 8.62 -18.68
C ILE A 433 13.79 8.93 -20.14
N ILE A 434 15.08 8.94 -20.48
CA ILE A 434 15.53 9.29 -21.82
C ILE A 434 15.32 8.08 -22.74
N VAL A 435 14.41 8.18 -23.71
CA VAL A 435 14.17 7.13 -24.72
C VAL A 435 15.24 7.17 -25.81
N SER A 436 15.56 8.38 -26.28
CA SER A 436 16.60 8.62 -27.29
C SER A 436 17.12 10.06 -27.21
N GLY A 437 18.34 10.29 -27.68
CA GLY A 437 19.01 11.59 -27.63
C GLY A 437 19.85 11.77 -26.36
N TYR A 438 20.30 13.01 -26.14
CA TYR A 438 21.16 13.37 -25.01
C TYR A 438 20.58 14.58 -24.25
N VAL A 439 20.64 14.55 -22.92
CA VAL A 439 20.22 15.64 -22.06
C VAL A 439 21.40 16.16 -21.26
N MET A 440 21.65 17.46 -21.32
CA MET A 440 22.66 18.14 -20.52
C MET A 440 22.08 18.56 -19.17
N VAL A 441 22.81 18.26 -18.09
CA VAL A 441 22.51 18.72 -16.73
C VAL A 441 23.39 19.94 -16.45
N ILE A 442 22.78 21.10 -16.27
CA ILE A 442 23.46 22.39 -16.17
C ILE A 442 23.21 23.01 -14.79
N LEU A 443 24.27 23.19 -14.00
CA LEU A 443 24.21 23.87 -12.71
C LEU A 443 24.55 25.35 -12.87
N ARG A 444 23.68 26.21 -12.36
CA ARG A 444 23.92 27.66 -12.25
C ARG A 444 24.58 27.94 -10.91
N GLN A 445 25.83 28.40 -10.94
CA GLN A 445 26.58 28.74 -9.74
C GLN A 445 26.26 30.17 -9.24
N PRO A 446 26.51 30.46 -7.94
CA PRO A 446 26.44 31.83 -7.41
C PRO A 446 27.44 32.72 -8.16
N GLY A 447 26.93 33.66 -8.97
CA GLY A 447 27.73 34.46 -9.93
C GLY A 447 27.33 34.31 -11.39
N GLY A 448 26.28 33.53 -11.69
CA GLY A 448 25.66 33.46 -13.02
C GLY A 448 26.40 32.58 -14.04
N HIS A 449 27.49 31.94 -13.63
CA HIS A 449 28.23 31.01 -14.48
C HIS A 449 27.48 29.68 -14.54
N GLN A 450 27.34 29.14 -15.76
CA GLN A 450 26.71 27.85 -16.00
C GLN A 450 27.79 26.78 -16.20
N GLN A 451 27.67 25.68 -15.46
CA GLN A 451 28.55 24.52 -15.58
C GLN A 451 27.74 23.30 -16.00
N VAL A 452 28.17 22.61 -17.06
CA VAL A 452 27.61 21.31 -17.43
C VAL A 452 28.16 20.27 -16.47
N LEU A 453 27.31 19.72 -15.60
CA LEU A 453 27.70 18.69 -14.63
C LEU A 453 27.79 17.31 -15.28
N ALA A 454 26.88 17.02 -16.21
CA ALA A 454 26.80 15.73 -16.88
C ALA A 454 26.03 15.81 -18.20
N VAL A 455 26.27 14.85 -19.07
CA VAL A 455 25.43 14.55 -20.24
C VAL A 455 24.85 13.17 -20.04
N ARG A 456 23.53 13.08 -20.06
CA ARG A 456 22.75 11.85 -19.90
C ARG A 456 22.24 11.38 -21.25
N SER A 457 22.06 10.07 -21.40
CA SER A 457 21.76 9.38 -22.64
C SER A 457 20.62 8.37 -22.44
N ALA A 458 20.24 7.68 -23.52
CA ALA A 458 19.12 6.74 -23.51
C ALA A 458 19.23 5.69 -22.38
N GLY A 459 18.13 5.44 -21.68
CA GLY A 459 18.05 4.53 -20.53
C GLY A 459 18.36 5.17 -19.17
N GLU A 460 18.90 6.39 -19.14
CA GLU A 460 19.12 7.13 -17.89
C GLU A 460 17.86 7.89 -17.44
N VAL A 461 17.69 7.97 -16.11
CA VAL A 461 16.61 8.73 -15.46
C VAL A 461 17.16 10.08 -15.00
N ILE A 462 16.37 11.14 -15.19
CA ILE A 462 16.68 12.50 -14.77
C ILE A 462 15.51 13.12 -14.02
N GLY A 463 15.82 13.97 -13.05
CA GLY A 463 14.81 14.71 -12.29
C GLY A 463 14.11 13.87 -11.20
N GLU A 464 14.56 12.64 -10.96
CA GLU A 464 14.07 11.73 -9.94
C GLU A 464 14.16 12.33 -8.53
N MET A 465 15.22 13.08 -8.26
CA MET A 465 15.46 13.66 -6.93
C MET A 465 14.40 14.68 -6.52
N ALA A 466 13.91 15.50 -7.46
CA ALA A 466 12.89 16.51 -7.16
C ALA A 466 11.51 15.87 -6.94
N VAL A 467 11.24 14.74 -7.60
CA VAL A 467 10.03 13.96 -7.39
C VAL A 467 10.06 13.26 -6.02
N ILE A 468 11.19 12.65 -5.66
CA ILE A 468 11.34 11.86 -4.43
C ILE A 468 11.46 12.75 -3.18
N THR A 469 12.28 13.80 -3.23
CA THR A 469 12.57 14.64 -2.05
C THR A 469 11.58 15.79 -1.87
N SER A 470 10.70 16.03 -2.85
CA SER A 470 9.85 17.23 -2.94
C SER A 470 10.64 18.55 -2.89
N ALA A 471 11.95 18.51 -3.18
CA ALA A 471 12.80 19.68 -3.28
C ALA A 471 12.70 20.31 -4.69
N PRO A 472 13.00 21.60 -4.85
CA PRO A 472 13.17 22.23 -6.16
C PRO A 472 14.24 21.53 -7.01
N ARG A 473 14.19 21.74 -8.34
CA ARG A 473 15.20 21.21 -9.26
C ARG A 473 16.61 21.69 -8.89
N MET A 474 17.52 20.75 -8.65
CA MET A 474 18.91 21.09 -8.32
C MET A 474 19.74 21.63 -9.50
N ALA A 475 19.31 21.36 -10.73
CA ALA A 475 20.00 21.78 -11.95
C ALA A 475 19.00 21.91 -13.11
N SER A 476 19.34 22.71 -14.11
CA SER A 476 18.57 22.85 -15.35
C SER A 476 18.84 21.64 -16.27
N LEU A 477 17.85 21.28 -17.08
CA LEU A 477 17.93 20.20 -18.06
C LEU A 477 17.71 20.78 -19.45
N ALA A 478 18.64 20.54 -20.37
CA ALA A 478 18.54 21.01 -21.76
C ALA A 478 18.81 19.87 -22.75
N ALA A 479 18.04 19.83 -23.84
CA ALA A 479 18.24 18.86 -24.91
C ALA A 479 19.54 19.16 -25.69
N LYS A 480 20.27 18.10 -26.06
CA LYS A 480 21.43 18.14 -26.94
C LYS A 480 21.13 17.25 -28.15
N GLY A 481 20.72 17.88 -29.24
CA GLY A 481 20.06 17.26 -30.38
C GLY A 481 18.59 16.95 -30.11
N PRO A 482 17.91 16.28 -31.05
CA PRO A 482 16.55 15.77 -30.85
C PRO A 482 16.52 14.75 -29.69
N VAL A 483 15.60 14.95 -28.74
CA VAL A 483 15.43 14.11 -27.55
C VAL A 483 14.00 13.62 -27.45
N ARG A 484 13.81 12.34 -27.11
CA ARG A 484 12.51 11.76 -26.70
C ARG A 484 12.59 11.28 -25.27
N LEU A 485 11.58 11.60 -24.47
CA LEU A 485 11.48 11.28 -23.05
C LEU A 485 10.17 10.55 -22.74
N LEU A 486 10.19 9.61 -21.81
CA LEU A 486 9.02 9.17 -21.06
C LEU A 486 8.98 9.94 -19.74
N SER A 487 7.89 10.67 -19.50
CA SER A 487 7.71 11.54 -18.34
C SER A 487 6.69 10.94 -17.38
N LEU A 488 7.04 10.88 -16.10
CA LEU A 488 6.14 10.47 -15.02
C LEU A 488 5.97 11.63 -14.04
N GLY A 489 4.72 12.06 -13.83
CA GLY A 489 4.41 13.09 -12.86
C GLY A 489 4.41 12.55 -11.44
N ARG A 490 4.78 13.41 -10.48
CA ARG A 490 4.90 13.09 -9.05
C ARG A 490 3.62 12.46 -8.52
N ARG A 491 2.46 13.05 -8.83
CA ARG A 491 1.17 12.54 -8.33
C ARG A 491 0.86 11.13 -8.82
N GLN A 492 1.10 10.84 -10.11
CA GLN A 492 0.84 9.50 -10.64
C GLN A 492 1.87 8.50 -10.10
N PHE A 493 3.13 8.90 -9.99
CA PHE A 493 4.19 8.08 -9.41
C PHE A 493 3.91 7.75 -7.94
N GLU A 494 3.62 8.76 -7.10
CA GLU A 494 3.26 8.56 -5.69
C GLU A 494 1.98 7.76 -5.48
N SER A 495 0.96 7.93 -6.33
CA SER A 495 -0.26 7.11 -6.28
C SER A 495 0.10 5.66 -6.54
N MET A 496 0.91 5.41 -7.57
CA MET A 496 1.34 4.06 -7.93
C MET A 496 2.20 3.41 -6.84
N LEU A 497 3.13 4.15 -6.22
CA LEU A 497 3.92 3.64 -5.08
C LEU A 497 3.06 3.34 -3.86
N ARG A 498 1.97 4.11 -3.64
CA ARG A 498 1.01 3.84 -2.57
C ARG A 498 0.12 2.64 -2.87
N GLU A 499 -0.25 2.43 -4.12
CA GLU A 499 -1.07 1.29 -4.53
C GLU A 499 -0.26 -0.02 -4.60
N ARG A 500 1.07 0.06 -4.74
CA ARG A 500 1.97 -1.10 -4.86
C ARG A 500 3.21 -0.98 -3.96
N PRO A 501 3.10 -1.31 -2.66
CA PRO A 501 4.20 -1.24 -1.70
C PRO A 501 5.44 -2.04 -2.12
N GLU A 502 5.26 -3.20 -2.76
CA GLU A 502 6.33 -4.07 -3.23
C GLU A 502 7.17 -3.40 -4.32
N THR A 503 6.50 -2.72 -5.26
CA THR A 503 7.17 -1.90 -6.27
C THR A 503 7.96 -0.76 -5.62
N SER A 504 7.39 -0.12 -4.59
CA SER A 504 8.08 0.95 -3.85
C SER A 504 9.36 0.46 -3.17
N LEU A 505 9.31 -0.68 -2.48
CA LEU A 505 10.49 -1.27 -1.84
C LEU A 505 11.56 -1.68 -2.85
N ALA A 506 11.17 -2.27 -3.98
CA ALA A 506 12.10 -2.62 -5.05
C ALA A 506 12.82 -1.38 -5.60
N LEU A 507 12.07 -0.29 -5.86
CA LEU A 507 12.64 0.98 -6.30
C LEU A 507 13.57 1.60 -5.25
N MET A 508 13.20 1.54 -3.96
CA MET A 508 14.05 2.01 -2.87
C MET A 508 15.38 1.25 -2.80
N ARG A 509 15.37 -0.09 -2.98
CA ARG A 509 16.60 -0.90 -3.00
C ARG A 509 17.53 -0.47 -4.13
N VAL A 510 16.98 -0.28 -5.33
CA VAL A 510 17.75 0.19 -6.49
C VAL A 510 18.34 1.59 -6.23
N LEU A 511 17.56 2.50 -5.64
CA LEU A 511 18.05 3.84 -5.29
C LEU A 511 19.16 3.79 -4.22
N CYS A 512 19.00 2.98 -3.17
CA CYS A 512 20.01 2.78 -2.13
C CYS A 512 21.30 2.19 -2.71
N GLN A 513 21.20 1.18 -3.58
CA GLN A 513 22.36 0.58 -4.24
C GLN A 513 23.12 1.62 -5.06
N ARG A 514 22.40 2.46 -5.82
CA ARG A 514 23.01 3.53 -6.62
C ARG A 514 23.65 4.64 -5.78
N LEU A 515 23.13 4.92 -4.60
CA LEU A 515 23.78 5.84 -3.66
C LEU A 515 25.09 5.23 -3.14
N ALA A 516 25.09 3.96 -2.77
CA ALA A 516 26.29 3.26 -2.31
C ALA A 516 27.37 3.20 -3.41
N ASP A 517 26.99 2.93 -4.66
CA ASP A 517 27.91 2.89 -5.79
C ASP A 517 28.53 4.27 -6.07
N ARG A 518 27.74 5.35 -5.94
CA ARG A 518 28.23 6.74 -6.09
C ARG A 518 29.19 7.16 -4.99
N ASP A 519 28.94 6.76 -3.74
CA ASP A 519 29.83 7.07 -2.62
C ASP A 519 31.17 6.31 -2.74
N ALA A 520 31.15 5.11 -3.33
CA ALA A 520 32.36 4.33 -3.64
C ALA A 520 33.19 4.98 -4.77
N GLU A 521 32.54 5.44 -5.84
CA GLU A 521 33.19 6.17 -6.94
C GLU A 521 33.72 7.54 -6.52
N ALA A 522 33.09 8.21 -5.55
CA ALA A 522 33.59 9.48 -5.01
C ALA A 522 34.74 9.32 -3.99
N SER A 523 34.96 8.10 -3.49
CA SER A 523 36.00 7.76 -2.51
C SER A 523 37.26 7.14 -3.14
N THR A 524 37.31 7.03 -4.48
CA THR A 524 38.47 6.59 -5.27
C THR A 524 38.96 7.71 -6.17
#